data_AF-A0A949G2N5-F1
#
_entry.id   AF-A0A949G2N5-F1
#
_cell.length_a   1.000
_cell.length_b   1.000
_cell.length_c   1.000
_cell.angle_alpha   90.00
_cell.angle_beta   90.00
_cell.angle_gamma   90.00
#
_symmetry.space_group_name_H-M   'P 1'
#
loop_
_entity.id
_entity.type
_entity.pdbx_description
1 polymer ?
#
loop_
_entity_poly.entity_id
_entity_poly.type
_entity_poly.pdbx_seq_one_letter_code
_entity_poly.pdbx_strand_id
1 'polypeptide(L)'
;MLLAAQGVVRAVTADAVVAPDGSGDFTSVQDAISKAPMKTGKDDPRWVILVKPGTYRERVHVQRERGNMLVVGEDAAATTIVFGLHANLPGEDGRPIGTFRTPTIWIDGDGMEWRNLTIANDAGPVGQALAVRVDGDRVTFRDCRFRGWQDTILLNRGRQYFADCSIEGHVDFIFGGATAYFDRCTIRCLKDGYITAASTPDGTPHGFVFADCTISGADGVKTWLGRPWRDFARTVFLRTRMDEVVRPEGWHDWDKPHAHETTFYAEFGSTGPGARPESRAPWAKPLSAEQAAALTPATVLGGSDGWDPTAE
;
A
#
# COMPACT_ATOMS: atom_id res chain seq x y z
N MET A 1 18.65 -30.20 -13.29
CA MET A 1 19.57 -29.08 -13.62
C MET A 1 18.69 -27.87 -13.86
N LEU A 2 18.37 -27.12 -12.80
CA LEU A 2 17.51 -25.93 -12.87
C LEU A 2 18.34 -24.78 -13.46
N LEU A 3 17.99 -24.28 -14.64
CA LEU A 3 18.44 -22.96 -15.07
C LEU A 3 17.52 -21.93 -14.40
N ALA A 4 18.10 -21.15 -13.48
CA ALA A 4 17.52 -19.89 -13.05
C ALA A 4 17.49 -18.94 -14.25
N ALA A 5 16.30 -18.47 -14.63
CA ALA A 5 16.16 -17.38 -15.57
C ALA A 5 16.64 -16.10 -14.88
N GLN A 6 17.87 -15.69 -15.16
CA GLN A 6 18.34 -14.34 -14.86
C GLN A 6 17.48 -13.37 -15.68
N GLY A 7 16.58 -12.67 -15.00
CA GLY A 7 15.83 -11.57 -15.59
C GLY A 7 16.79 -10.49 -16.05
N VAL A 8 16.84 -10.25 -17.36
CA VAL A 8 17.53 -9.09 -17.92
C VAL A 8 16.75 -7.87 -17.47
N VAL A 9 17.27 -7.15 -16.47
CA VAL A 9 16.83 -5.78 -16.19
C VAL A 9 17.13 -4.99 -17.46
N ARG A 10 16.09 -4.60 -18.21
CA ARG A 10 16.26 -3.61 -19.29
C ARG A 10 16.94 -2.39 -18.66
N ALA A 11 18.06 -1.95 -19.22
CA ALA A 11 18.72 -0.73 -18.77
C ALA A 11 17.69 0.41 -18.84
N VAL A 12 17.28 0.91 -17.68
CA VAL A 12 16.41 2.08 -17.59
C VAL A 12 17.31 3.29 -17.76
N THR A 13 17.08 4.08 -18.81
CA THR A 13 17.74 5.39 -18.93
C THR A 13 17.21 6.28 -17.82
N ALA A 14 18.08 6.60 -16.85
CA ALA A 14 17.71 7.42 -15.70
C ALA A 14 18.02 8.89 -15.98
N ASP A 15 17.11 9.78 -15.57
CA ASP A 15 17.33 11.23 -15.56
C ASP A 15 18.09 11.68 -14.31
N ALA A 16 18.05 10.87 -13.24
CA ALA A 16 18.84 11.05 -12.03
C ALA A 16 19.21 9.70 -11.41
N VAL A 17 20.46 9.57 -10.95
CA VAL A 17 20.94 8.41 -10.18
C VAL A 17 21.20 8.81 -8.74
N VAL A 18 20.63 8.05 -7.81
CA VAL A 18 20.86 8.20 -6.36
C VAL A 18 21.73 7.05 -5.88
N ALA A 19 22.84 7.35 -5.20
CA ALA A 19 23.71 6.35 -4.58
C ALA A 19 24.27 6.86 -3.26
N PRO A 20 24.18 6.11 -2.15
CA PRO A 20 24.56 6.61 -0.83
C PRO A 20 26.09 6.66 -0.66
N ASP A 21 26.85 6.00 -1.53
CA ASP A 21 28.31 6.02 -1.58
C ASP A 21 28.89 7.19 -2.40
N GLY A 22 28.02 8.02 -2.99
CA GLY A 22 28.40 9.18 -3.81
C GLY A 22 28.74 8.83 -5.27
N SER A 23 28.49 7.61 -5.73
CA SER A 23 28.71 7.21 -7.13
C SER A 23 27.64 7.68 -8.12
N GLY A 24 26.52 8.24 -7.63
CA GLY A 24 25.43 8.82 -8.41
C GLY A 24 25.43 10.34 -8.44
N ASP A 25 24.41 10.92 -9.05
CA ASP A 25 24.19 12.39 -9.09
C ASP A 25 23.79 12.94 -7.71
N PHE A 26 23.11 12.12 -6.91
CA PHE A 26 22.63 12.46 -5.56
C PHE A 26 22.95 11.35 -4.56
N THR A 27 23.02 11.71 -3.28
CA THR A 27 23.10 10.77 -2.15
C THR A 27 21.77 10.62 -1.41
N SER A 28 20.78 11.47 -1.71
CA SER A 28 19.43 11.50 -1.13
C SER A 28 18.37 11.33 -2.21
N VAL A 29 17.33 10.54 -1.91
CA VAL A 29 16.15 10.38 -2.74
C VAL A 29 15.32 11.67 -2.75
N GLN A 30 15.21 12.37 -1.62
CA GLN A 30 14.54 13.67 -1.54
C GLN A 30 15.17 14.71 -2.48
N ASP A 31 16.51 14.77 -2.56
CA ASP A 31 17.18 15.74 -3.42
C ASP A 31 16.91 15.47 -4.91
N ALA A 32 16.93 14.19 -5.32
CA ALA A 32 16.58 13.80 -6.69
C ALA A 32 15.13 14.14 -7.05
N ILE A 33 14.17 13.89 -6.14
CA ILE A 33 12.76 14.30 -6.29
C ILE A 33 12.63 15.82 -6.39
N SER A 34 13.39 16.56 -5.57
CA SER A 34 13.38 18.03 -5.56
C SER A 34 13.97 18.61 -6.84
N LYS A 35 14.80 17.86 -7.55
CA LYS A 35 15.39 18.26 -8.83
C LYS A 35 14.46 18.04 -10.03
N ALA A 36 13.54 17.06 -9.96
CA ALA A 36 12.67 16.72 -11.07
C ALA A 36 11.88 17.93 -11.63
N PRO A 37 11.36 17.87 -12.87
CA PRO A 37 10.48 18.92 -13.36
C PRO A 37 9.22 19.06 -12.49
N MET A 38 8.64 20.26 -12.47
CA MET A 38 7.35 20.53 -11.84
C MET A 38 6.26 20.64 -12.90
N LYS A 39 5.01 20.36 -12.52
CA LYS A 39 3.80 20.49 -13.33
C LYS A 39 3.80 19.60 -14.59
N THR A 40 4.36 18.40 -14.44
CA THR A 40 4.32 17.32 -15.43
C THR A 40 3.02 16.52 -15.31
N GLY A 41 2.47 16.10 -16.46
CA GLY A 41 1.29 15.25 -16.57
C GLY A 41 1.59 13.99 -17.36
N LYS A 42 0.55 13.17 -17.59
CA LYS A 42 0.65 11.87 -18.29
C LYS A 42 1.18 11.96 -19.73
N ASP A 43 1.06 13.13 -20.37
CA ASP A 43 1.46 13.37 -21.75
C ASP A 43 2.91 13.89 -21.85
N ASP A 44 3.54 14.20 -20.71
CA ASP A 44 4.95 14.58 -20.62
C ASP A 44 5.85 13.34 -20.46
N PRO A 45 7.13 13.41 -20.86
CA PRO A 45 8.09 12.35 -20.55
C PRO A 45 8.16 12.09 -19.05
N ARG A 46 8.01 10.81 -18.67
CA ARG A 46 8.12 10.37 -17.27
C ARG A 46 9.57 10.52 -16.81
N TRP A 47 9.79 11.26 -15.73
CA TRP A 47 11.12 11.45 -15.15
C TRP A 47 11.54 10.21 -14.36
N VAL A 48 12.72 9.68 -14.62
CA VAL A 48 13.19 8.42 -14.02
C VAL A 48 14.32 8.67 -13.03
N ILE A 49 14.09 8.26 -11.79
CA ILE A 49 15.07 8.24 -10.71
C ILE A 49 15.50 6.79 -10.44
N LEU A 50 16.76 6.48 -10.70
CA LEU A 50 17.37 5.19 -10.37
C LEU A 50 18.01 5.26 -8.97
N VAL A 51 17.61 4.37 -8.07
CA VAL A 51 18.11 4.32 -6.69
C VAL A 51 18.97 3.07 -6.50
N LYS A 52 20.29 3.28 -6.35
CA LYS A 52 21.27 2.21 -6.13
C LYS A 52 21.05 1.51 -4.78
N PRO A 53 21.53 0.26 -4.62
CA PRO A 53 21.50 -0.47 -3.36
C PRO A 53 22.06 0.34 -2.20
N GLY A 54 21.40 0.24 -1.05
CA GLY A 54 21.77 0.91 0.17
C GLY A 54 20.58 1.22 1.06
N THR A 55 20.89 1.71 2.27
CA THR A 55 19.89 2.18 3.23
C THR A 55 19.91 3.70 3.28
N TYR A 56 18.81 4.30 2.86
CA TYR A 56 18.58 5.73 2.84
C TYR A 56 17.74 6.11 4.05
N ARG A 57 18.41 6.63 5.09
CA ARG A 57 17.74 7.10 6.30
C ARG A 57 17.29 8.54 6.13
N GLU A 58 16.13 8.73 5.53
CA GLU A 58 15.58 10.05 5.24
C GLU A 58 14.06 10.03 5.23
N ARG A 59 13.46 11.22 5.27
CA ARG A 59 12.04 11.40 4.97
C ARG A 59 11.91 11.97 3.57
N VAL A 60 10.98 11.43 2.79
CA VAL A 60 10.73 11.84 1.41
C VAL A 60 9.33 12.43 1.30
N HIS A 61 9.21 13.64 0.75
CA HIS A 61 7.97 14.30 0.39
C HIS A 61 7.96 14.59 -1.11
N VAL A 62 7.08 13.91 -1.83
CA VAL A 62 6.75 14.22 -3.22
C VAL A 62 5.65 15.27 -3.19
N GLN A 63 5.99 16.52 -3.49
CA GLN A 63 5.03 17.61 -3.50
C GLN A 63 3.99 17.45 -4.62
N ARG A 64 2.80 18.05 -4.44
CA ARG A 64 1.69 18.00 -5.41
C ARG A 64 2.11 18.38 -6.82
N GLU A 65 2.97 19.39 -6.92
CA GLU A 65 3.44 19.94 -8.20
C GLU A 65 4.49 19.04 -8.88
N ARG A 66 4.89 17.92 -8.27
CA ARG A 66 5.89 16.99 -8.80
C ARG A 66 5.25 15.62 -8.97
N GLY A 67 4.68 15.38 -10.14
CA GLY A 67 4.06 14.11 -10.52
C GLY A 67 4.76 13.46 -11.72
N ASN A 68 4.20 12.36 -12.22
CA ASN A 68 4.69 11.62 -13.38
C ASN A 68 6.20 11.27 -13.30
N MET A 69 6.60 10.66 -12.19
CA MET A 69 7.96 10.15 -12.00
C MET A 69 7.95 8.64 -11.77
N LEU A 70 8.99 7.96 -12.27
CA LEU A 70 9.33 6.59 -11.89
C LEU A 70 10.51 6.63 -10.92
N VAL A 71 10.31 6.17 -9.68
CA VAL A 71 11.39 5.91 -8.72
C VAL A 71 11.63 4.41 -8.68
N VAL A 72 12.79 3.96 -9.17
CA VAL A 72 13.10 2.54 -9.33
C VAL A 72 14.39 2.17 -8.60
N GLY A 73 14.31 1.18 -7.72
CA GLY A 73 15.49 0.55 -7.13
C GLY A 73 16.07 -0.55 -8.03
N GLU A 74 17.34 -0.89 -7.82
CA GLU A 74 17.97 -2.03 -8.53
C GLU A 74 17.62 -3.38 -7.91
N ASP A 75 17.33 -3.43 -6.60
CA ASP A 75 16.91 -4.63 -5.89
C ASP A 75 16.05 -4.25 -4.67
N ALA A 76 14.81 -4.72 -4.62
CA ALA A 76 13.88 -4.44 -3.53
C ALA A 76 14.41 -4.85 -2.15
N ALA A 77 15.25 -5.88 -2.07
CA ALA A 77 15.85 -6.34 -0.82
C ALA A 77 17.03 -5.47 -0.36
N ALA A 78 17.74 -4.84 -1.30
CA ALA A 78 18.98 -4.12 -1.03
C ALA A 78 18.82 -2.59 -1.08
N THR A 79 17.74 -2.07 -1.68
CA THR A 79 17.43 -0.63 -1.75
C THR A 79 16.31 -0.30 -0.77
N THR A 80 16.63 0.36 0.35
CA THR A 80 15.66 0.65 1.43
C THR A 80 15.63 2.15 1.76
N ILE A 81 14.45 2.75 1.71
CA ILE A 81 14.17 4.09 2.26
C ILE A 81 13.47 3.92 3.61
N VAL A 82 14.06 4.46 4.68
CA VAL A 82 13.62 4.18 6.05
C VAL A 82 13.71 5.39 6.98
N PHE A 83 12.70 5.53 7.83
CA PHE A 83 12.71 6.51 8.93
C PHE A 83 11.91 5.98 10.13
N GLY A 84 12.03 6.61 11.29
CA GLY A 84 11.54 6.04 12.56
C GLY A 84 10.69 6.98 13.40
N LEU A 85 9.73 7.69 12.79
CA LEU A 85 8.77 8.50 13.56
C LEU A 85 7.55 7.67 13.96
N HIS A 86 7.03 7.91 15.16
CA HIS A 86 5.76 7.36 15.64
C HIS A 86 4.90 8.42 16.34
N ALA A 87 3.59 8.19 16.38
CA ALA A 87 2.61 9.19 16.79
C ALA A 87 2.79 9.72 18.22
N ASN A 88 3.39 8.92 19.10
CA ASN A 88 3.58 9.25 20.52
C ASN A 88 4.84 10.09 20.81
N LEU A 89 5.68 10.37 19.81
CA LEU A 89 6.84 11.26 20.01
C LEU A 89 6.36 12.66 20.43
N PRO A 90 7.05 13.35 21.35
CA PRO A 90 6.73 14.72 21.70
C PRO A 90 7.01 15.65 20.51
N GLY A 91 6.03 16.47 20.15
CA GLY A 91 6.19 17.60 19.23
C GLY A 91 6.74 18.82 19.94
N GLU A 92 6.97 19.90 19.17
CA GLU A 92 7.49 21.18 19.69
C GLU A 92 6.57 21.81 20.75
N ASP A 93 5.26 21.55 20.68
CA ASP A 93 4.25 21.99 21.65
C ASP A 93 4.13 21.07 22.88
N GLY A 94 5.01 20.06 22.99
CA GLY A 94 4.99 19.05 24.04
C GLY A 94 3.89 18.00 23.89
N ARG A 95 3.06 18.05 22.83
CA ARG A 95 2.00 17.08 22.57
C ARG A 95 2.47 16.00 21.59
N PRO A 96 1.86 14.80 21.58
CA PRO A 96 2.18 13.77 20.60
C PRO A 96 2.11 14.27 19.16
N ILE A 97 3.10 13.91 18.33
CA ILE A 97 3.11 14.33 16.92
C ILE A 97 1.91 13.75 16.13
N GLY A 98 1.29 12.65 16.57
CA GLY A 98 0.15 12.05 15.91
C GLY A 98 0.50 11.38 14.57
N THR A 99 -0.37 10.48 14.11
CA THR A 99 -0.17 9.59 12.95
C THR A 99 0.29 10.33 11.69
N PHE A 100 -0.39 11.42 11.32
CA PHE A 100 -0.19 12.09 10.03
C PHE A 100 1.17 12.76 9.83
N ARG A 101 1.96 12.93 10.90
CA ARG A 101 3.33 13.49 10.85
C ARG A 101 4.43 12.43 10.85
N THR A 102 4.06 11.14 10.91
CA THR A 102 5.01 10.02 11.01
C THR A 102 5.55 9.42 9.70
N PRO A 103 5.06 9.73 8.47
CA PRO A 103 5.45 8.94 7.31
C PRO A 103 6.94 9.08 6.98
N THR A 104 7.57 7.95 6.66
CA THR A 104 8.87 7.89 5.97
C THR A 104 8.75 8.52 4.59
N ILE A 105 7.73 8.12 3.80
CA ILE A 105 7.44 8.72 2.49
C ILE A 105 6.02 9.29 2.47
N TRP A 106 5.88 10.54 2.04
CA TRP A 106 4.60 11.22 1.79
C TRP A 106 4.48 11.60 0.32
N ILE A 107 3.46 11.09 -0.37
CA ILE A 107 3.24 11.28 -1.81
C ILE A 107 1.99 12.10 -2.05
N ASP A 108 2.15 13.39 -2.35
CA ASP A 108 1.06 14.25 -2.83
C ASP A 108 0.97 14.33 -4.36
N GLY A 109 2.06 14.02 -5.08
CA GLY A 109 2.12 14.09 -6.55
C GLY A 109 1.38 12.96 -7.25
N ASP A 110 0.68 13.29 -8.34
CA ASP A 110 -0.09 12.34 -9.15
C ASP A 110 0.79 11.57 -10.14
N GLY A 111 0.35 10.39 -10.58
CA GLY A 111 1.02 9.62 -11.64
C GLY A 111 2.40 9.08 -11.24
N MET A 112 2.67 8.99 -9.93
CA MET A 112 3.91 8.44 -9.41
C MET A 112 3.96 6.92 -9.59
N GLU A 113 5.11 6.41 -9.99
CA GLU A 113 5.40 4.99 -9.99
C GLU A 113 6.63 4.70 -9.13
N TRP A 114 6.51 3.70 -8.26
CA TRP A 114 7.60 3.21 -7.42
C TRP A 114 7.83 1.73 -7.72
N ARG A 115 9.10 1.34 -7.91
CA ARG A 115 9.43 -0.03 -8.34
C ARG A 115 10.66 -0.58 -7.62
N ASN A 116 10.62 -1.86 -7.25
CA ASN A 116 11.79 -2.65 -6.86
C ASN A 116 12.62 -2.02 -5.71
N LEU A 117 11.94 -1.55 -4.66
CA LEU A 117 12.56 -0.96 -3.46
C LEU A 117 11.75 -1.27 -2.19
N THR A 118 12.37 -1.10 -1.02
CA THR A 118 11.71 -1.18 0.28
C THR A 118 11.41 0.22 0.83
N ILE A 119 10.19 0.43 1.30
CA ILE A 119 9.77 1.60 2.08
C ILE A 119 9.44 1.12 3.49
N ALA A 120 10.12 1.67 4.50
CA ALA A 120 10.02 1.17 5.86
C ALA A 120 9.81 2.28 6.89
N ASN A 121 9.07 1.95 7.95
CA ASN A 121 9.13 2.65 9.23
C ASN A 121 9.67 1.72 10.31
N ASP A 122 10.79 2.08 10.93
CA ASP A 122 11.51 1.24 11.88
C ASP A 122 11.32 1.65 13.36
N ALA A 123 10.28 2.43 13.66
CA ALA A 123 9.95 2.82 15.05
C ALA A 123 9.56 1.62 15.95
N GLY A 124 9.18 0.49 15.36
CA GLY A 124 8.73 -0.70 16.09
C GLY A 124 7.25 -0.64 16.49
N PRO A 125 6.78 -1.58 17.34
CA PRO A 125 5.38 -1.65 17.78
C PRO A 125 5.07 -0.64 18.90
N VAL A 126 5.27 0.65 18.64
CA VAL A 126 5.20 1.76 19.62
C VAL A 126 3.98 2.68 19.43
N GLY A 127 3.00 2.21 18.66
CA GLY A 127 1.86 2.98 18.18
C GLY A 127 1.95 3.23 16.66
N GLN A 128 1.13 4.16 16.17
CA GLN A 128 1.00 4.48 14.74
C GLN A 128 2.32 5.01 14.17
N ALA A 129 2.81 4.40 13.09
CA ALA A 129 4.09 4.73 12.49
C ALA A 129 4.09 4.37 10.99
N LEU A 130 3.93 5.38 10.14
CA LEU A 130 3.71 5.19 8.71
C LEU A 130 5.03 4.94 7.96
N ALA A 131 5.07 3.87 7.16
CA ALA A 131 6.08 3.71 6.12
C ALA A 131 5.76 4.62 4.93
N VAL A 132 4.49 4.65 4.51
CA VAL A 132 4.05 5.51 3.41
C VAL A 132 2.69 6.14 3.69
N ARG A 133 2.55 7.39 3.24
CA ARG A 133 1.29 8.12 3.11
C ARG A 133 1.09 8.50 1.66
N VAL A 134 -0.05 8.15 1.07
CA VAL A 134 -0.41 8.48 -0.31
C VAL A 134 -1.65 9.37 -0.32
N ASP A 135 -1.51 10.52 -0.95
CA ASP A 135 -2.52 11.55 -1.15
C ASP A 135 -2.72 11.88 -2.65
N GLY A 136 -1.79 11.46 -3.51
CA GLY A 136 -1.85 11.61 -4.97
C GLY A 136 -2.74 10.57 -5.66
N ASP A 137 -3.16 10.90 -6.87
CA ASP A 137 -3.96 10.06 -7.76
C ASP A 137 -3.10 9.32 -8.80
N ARG A 138 -3.56 8.16 -9.26
CA ARG A 138 -2.84 7.29 -10.19
C ARG A 138 -1.43 6.90 -9.72
N VAL A 139 -1.30 6.50 -8.46
CA VAL A 139 -0.01 6.09 -7.89
C VAL A 139 0.15 4.58 -7.98
N THR A 140 1.26 4.13 -8.54
CA THR A 140 1.56 2.71 -8.74
C THR A 140 2.78 2.27 -7.93
N PHE A 141 2.69 1.10 -7.30
CA PHE A 141 3.80 0.40 -6.66
C PHE A 141 3.94 -0.99 -7.30
N ARG A 142 5.14 -1.34 -7.78
CA ARG A 142 5.42 -2.66 -8.36
C ARG A 142 6.64 -3.29 -7.70
N ASP A 143 6.54 -4.55 -7.27
CA ASP A 143 7.64 -5.27 -6.63
C ASP A 143 8.27 -4.46 -5.47
N CYS A 144 7.42 -3.76 -4.71
CA CYS A 144 7.84 -2.96 -3.57
C CYS A 144 7.62 -3.73 -2.28
N ARG A 145 8.39 -3.38 -1.25
CA ARG A 145 8.24 -3.94 0.10
C ARG A 145 7.89 -2.84 1.08
N PHE A 146 6.83 -3.03 1.85
CA PHE A 146 6.37 -2.08 2.86
C PHE A 146 6.54 -2.70 4.24
N ARG A 147 7.41 -2.10 5.06
CA ARG A 147 7.73 -2.61 6.39
C ARG A 147 7.28 -1.64 7.48
N GLY A 148 6.51 -2.14 8.44
CA GLY A 148 6.01 -1.37 9.56
C GLY A 148 5.25 -2.23 10.56
N TRP A 149 4.56 -1.58 11.49
CA TRP A 149 3.78 -2.24 12.55
C TRP A 149 2.33 -1.78 12.57
N GLN A 150 2.01 -0.71 13.31
CA GLN A 150 0.69 -0.09 13.27
C GLN A 150 0.68 0.97 12.19
N ASP A 151 -0.39 1.03 11.38
CA ASP A 151 -0.59 2.07 10.36
C ASP A 151 0.54 2.10 9.29
N THR A 152 1.07 0.95 8.85
CA THR A 152 2.19 0.88 7.88
C THR A 152 1.93 1.70 6.61
N ILE A 153 0.73 1.59 6.01
CA ILE A 153 0.34 2.27 4.77
C ILE A 153 -0.93 3.08 5.00
N LEU A 154 -0.83 4.40 4.83
CA LEU A 154 -1.99 5.30 4.73
C LEU A 154 -2.31 5.61 3.27
N LEU A 155 -3.41 5.09 2.76
CA LEU A 155 -4.00 5.43 1.46
C LEU A 155 -5.12 6.45 1.67
N ASN A 156 -4.75 7.73 1.77
CA ASN A 156 -5.65 8.76 2.26
C ASN A 156 -6.76 9.11 1.26
N ARG A 157 -6.41 9.28 -0.03
CA ARG A 157 -7.34 9.60 -1.14
C ARG A 157 -6.69 9.23 -2.48
N GLY A 158 -7.43 9.41 -3.57
CA GLY A 158 -6.96 9.12 -4.93
C GLY A 158 -7.10 7.64 -5.29
N ARG A 159 -6.49 7.25 -6.41
CA ARG A 159 -6.48 5.88 -6.90
C ARG A 159 -5.07 5.31 -6.85
N GLN A 160 -4.91 4.11 -6.29
CA GLN A 160 -3.61 3.45 -6.19
C GLN A 160 -3.62 2.00 -6.66
N TYR A 161 -2.51 1.58 -7.24
CA TYR A 161 -2.28 0.23 -7.70
C TYR A 161 -1.03 -0.37 -7.06
N PHE A 162 -1.16 -1.57 -6.49
CA PHE A 162 -0.06 -2.33 -5.92
C PHE A 162 0.02 -3.67 -6.66
N ALA A 163 1.14 -3.94 -7.34
CA ALA A 163 1.37 -5.20 -8.03
C ALA A 163 2.59 -5.91 -7.46
N ASP A 164 2.42 -7.18 -7.12
CA ASP A 164 3.52 -8.06 -6.71
C ASP A 164 4.30 -7.51 -5.49
N CYS A 165 3.62 -6.74 -4.64
CA CYS A 165 4.22 -6.10 -3.46
C CYS A 165 4.18 -7.02 -2.23
N SER A 166 5.08 -6.80 -1.28
CA SER A 166 4.99 -7.37 0.07
C SER A 166 4.68 -6.29 1.11
N ILE A 167 3.72 -6.54 1.99
CA ILE A 167 3.26 -5.57 2.98
C ILE A 167 3.20 -6.27 4.34
N GLU A 168 3.88 -5.71 5.34
CA GLU A 168 3.87 -6.24 6.71
C GLU A 168 3.39 -5.24 7.75
N GLY A 169 2.70 -5.76 8.77
CA GLY A 169 2.17 -4.98 9.89
C GLY A 169 1.29 -5.82 10.82
N HIS A 170 0.51 -5.17 11.67
CA HIS A 170 -0.42 -5.85 12.58
C HIS A 170 -1.79 -5.17 12.70
N VAL A 171 -1.89 -4.00 13.33
CA VAL A 171 -3.11 -3.22 13.54
C VAL A 171 -3.23 -2.19 12.43
N ASP A 172 -4.35 -2.21 11.73
CA ASP A 172 -4.78 -1.21 10.73
C ASP A 172 -3.69 -0.88 9.71
N PHE A 173 -2.84 -1.85 9.36
CA PHE A 173 -1.60 -1.55 8.66
C PHE A 173 -1.79 -1.19 7.18
N ILE A 174 -3.01 -1.36 6.66
CA ILE A 174 -3.47 -0.76 5.40
C ILE A 174 -4.77 0.01 5.68
N PHE A 175 -4.70 1.34 5.75
CA PHE A 175 -5.86 2.16 6.15
C PHE A 175 -6.00 3.43 5.31
N GLY A 176 -7.17 4.07 5.40
CA GLY A 176 -7.46 5.32 4.70
C GLY A 176 -8.68 5.26 3.80
N GLY A 177 -8.91 6.30 3.01
CA GLY A 177 -10.16 6.53 2.27
C GLY A 177 -10.04 6.41 0.75
N ALA A 178 -8.87 6.04 0.23
CA ALA A 178 -8.62 5.95 -1.20
C ALA A 178 -9.30 4.73 -1.86
N THR A 179 -9.32 4.73 -3.19
CA THR A 179 -9.63 3.54 -3.99
C THR A 179 -8.32 2.84 -4.33
N ALA A 180 -8.12 1.61 -3.87
CA ALA A 180 -6.86 0.91 -4.08
C ALA A 180 -7.07 -0.53 -4.52
N TYR A 181 -6.23 -0.99 -5.44
CA TYR A 181 -6.22 -2.36 -5.94
C TYR A 181 -4.87 -3.01 -5.67
N PHE A 182 -4.89 -4.13 -4.96
CA PHE A 182 -3.72 -4.94 -4.63
C PHE A 182 -3.78 -6.23 -5.44
N ASP A 183 -2.86 -6.41 -6.36
CA ASP A 183 -2.77 -7.53 -7.30
C ASP A 183 -1.54 -8.38 -6.99
N ARG A 184 -1.74 -9.68 -6.76
CA ARG A 184 -0.66 -10.65 -6.42
C ARG A 184 0.25 -10.22 -5.27
N CYS A 185 -0.28 -9.46 -4.31
CA CYS A 185 0.49 -9.00 -3.17
C CYS A 185 0.60 -10.06 -2.07
N THR A 186 1.69 -10.03 -1.31
CA THR A 186 1.86 -10.82 -0.09
C THR A 186 1.63 -9.93 1.13
N ILE A 187 0.66 -10.31 1.95
CA ILE A 187 0.26 -9.61 3.17
C ILE A 187 0.73 -10.43 4.37
N ARG A 188 1.66 -9.89 5.17
CA ARG A 188 2.29 -10.59 6.30
C ARG A 188 1.89 -9.97 7.63
N CYS A 189 1.17 -10.73 8.45
CA CYS A 189 0.74 -10.31 9.76
C CYS A 189 1.82 -10.63 10.81
N LEU A 190 2.35 -9.60 11.45
CA LEU A 190 3.45 -9.72 12.41
C LEU A 190 2.98 -9.98 13.85
N LYS A 191 1.74 -9.59 14.17
CA LYS A 191 1.10 -9.74 15.47
C LYS A 191 -0.42 -9.70 15.29
N ASP A 192 -1.16 -10.05 16.33
CA ASP A 192 -2.61 -9.90 16.36
C ASP A 192 -3.04 -8.47 16.00
N GLY A 193 -4.08 -8.36 15.18
CA GLY A 193 -4.55 -7.08 14.68
C GLY A 193 -5.53 -7.19 13.53
N TYR A 194 -5.47 -6.23 12.61
CA TYR A 194 -6.41 -6.01 11.53
C TYR A 194 -5.62 -5.65 10.27
N ILE A 195 -5.88 -6.34 9.17
CA ILE A 195 -5.22 -6.02 7.89
C ILE A 195 -5.66 -4.65 7.40
N THR A 196 -6.97 -4.42 7.31
CA THR A 196 -7.50 -3.14 6.82
C THR A 196 -8.28 -2.34 7.85
N ALA A 197 -8.14 -1.01 7.75
CA ALA A 197 -9.05 -0.06 8.38
C ALA A 197 -9.52 0.98 7.35
N ALA A 198 -10.44 0.55 6.48
CA ALA A 198 -10.95 1.41 5.42
C ALA A 198 -11.85 2.54 5.97
N SER A 199 -11.76 3.70 5.34
CA SER A 199 -12.57 4.90 5.60
C SER A 199 -13.15 5.47 4.32
N THR A 200 -13.47 4.59 3.38
CA THR A 200 -14.07 4.92 2.08
C THR A 200 -15.19 5.96 2.26
N PRO A 201 -15.12 7.12 1.55
CA PRO A 201 -16.15 8.14 1.64
C PRO A 201 -17.50 7.65 1.12
N ASP A 202 -18.58 8.23 1.65
CA ASP A 202 -19.93 8.01 1.12
C ASP A 202 -20.00 8.34 -0.38
N GLY A 203 -20.77 7.56 -1.13
CA GLY A 203 -20.90 7.67 -2.58
C GLY A 203 -19.72 7.12 -3.39
N THR A 204 -18.60 6.73 -2.76
CA THR A 204 -17.47 6.15 -3.49
C THR A 204 -17.74 4.67 -3.80
N PRO A 205 -17.70 4.23 -5.08
CA PRO A 205 -18.12 2.89 -5.47
C PRO A 205 -17.18 1.78 -4.97
N HIS A 206 -15.89 2.09 -4.86
CA HIS A 206 -14.85 1.14 -4.48
C HIS A 206 -13.99 1.71 -3.35
N GLY A 207 -13.51 0.84 -2.47
CA GLY A 207 -12.49 1.14 -1.47
C GLY A 207 -11.25 0.31 -1.78
N PHE A 208 -10.93 -0.63 -0.91
CA PHE A 208 -9.81 -1.55 -1.14
C PHE A 208 -10.25 -2.85 -1.79
N VAL A 209 -9.55 -3.28 -2.83
CA VAL A 209 -9.74 -4.57 -3.49
C VAL A 209 -8.42 -5.32 -3.50
N PHE A 210 -8.39 -6.53 -2.95
CA PHE A 210 -7.24 -7.43 -2.95
C PHE A 210 -7.58 -8.60 -3.87
N ALA A 211 -6.78 -8.84 -4.90
CA ALA A 211 -6.98 -9.91 -5.87
C ALA A 211 -5.73 -10.77 -5.98
N ASP A 212 -5.94 -12.09 -5.98
CA ASP A 212 -4.88 -13.10 -6.17
C ASP A 212 -3.72 -12.94 -5.16
N CYS A 213 -4.02 -12.38 -3.99
CA CYS A 213 -3.07 -12.10 -2.92
C CYS A 213 -2.84 -13.34 -2.04
N THR A 214 -1.79 -13.30 -1.22
CA THR A 214 -1.56 -14.27 -0.15
C THR A 214 -1.52 -13.57 1.20
N ILE A 215 -2.26 -14.09 2.19
CA ILE A 215 -2.23 -13.64 3.58
C ILE A 215 -1.52 -14.71 4.42
N SER A 216 -0.46 -14.30 5.11
CA SER A 216 0.35 -15.15 5.99
C SER A 216 0.60 -14.46 7.33
N GLY A 217 1.08 -15.21 8.32
CA GLY A 217 1.49 -14.68 9.62
C GLY A 217 2.43 -15.65 10.35
N ALA A 218 3.03 -15.18 11.44
CA ALA A 218 3.80 -16.06 12.31
C ALA A 218 2.90 -17.02 13.11
N ASP A 219 3.46 -18.12 13.62
CA ASP A 219 2.74 -19.11 14.41
C ASP A 219 2.00 -18.45 15.60
N GLY A 220 0.73 -18.79 15.75
CA GLY A 220 -0.13 -18.27 16.83
C GLY A 220 -0.69 -16.85 16.60
N VAL A 221 -0.23 -16.11 15.59
CA VAL A 221 -0.80 -14.79 15.27
C VAL A 221 -2.23 -14.95 14.75
N LYS A 222 -3.13 -14.04 15.16
CA LYS A 222 -4.52 -13.98 14.70
C LYS A 222 -4.96 -12.59 14.27
N THR A 223 -5.45 -12.47 13.05
CA THR A 223 -5.87 -11.19 12.44
C THR A 223 -7.31 -11.24 11.95
N TRP A 224 -7.95 -10.07 11.90
CA TRP A 224 -9.13 -9.84 11.06
C TRP A 224 -8.70 -9.30 9.70
N LEU A 225 -9.44 -9.64 8.65
CA LEU A 225 -9.30 -9.07 7.32
C LEU A 225 -9.48 -7.55 7.32
N GLY A 226 -10.31 -7.02 8.22
CA GLY A 226 -10.41 -5.58 8.43
C GLY A 226 -11.54 -5.14 9.34
N ARG A 227 -11.65 -3.82 9.52
CA ARG A 227 -12.68 -3.14 10.30
C ARG A 227 -13.03 -1.74 9.76
N PRO A 228 -14.26 -1.24 9.96
CA PRO A 228 -14.71 0.02 9.36
C PRO A 228 -14.29 1.24 10.20
N TRP A 229 -13.18 1.88 9.81
CA TRP A 229 -12.78 3.14 10.44
C TRP A 229 -13.85 4.22 10.24
N ARG A 230 -14.53 4.21 9.08
CA ARG A 230 -15.73 5.03 8.80
C ARG A 230 -16.88 4.17 8.26
N ASP A 231 -18.07 4.73 8.32
CA ASP A 231 -19.32 3.96 8.22
C ASP A 231 -19.63 3.47 6.79
N PHE A 232 -18.95 3.99 5.77
CA PHE A 232 -19.08 3.56 4.36
C PHE A 232 -17.90 2.73 3.88
N ALA A 233 -17.06 2.23 4.80
CA ALA A 233 -15.87 1.47 4.48
C ALA A 233 -16.15 0.29 3.54
N ARG A 234 -15.31 0.16 2.51
CA ARG A 234 -15.39 -0.93 1.53
C ARG A 234 -14.07 -1.69 1.46
N THR A 235 -14.12 -3.01 1.60
CA THR A 235 -12.96 -3.88 1.41
C THR A 235 -13.42 -5.21 0.80
N VAL A 236 -12.73 -5.64 -0.27
CA VAL A 236 -13.03 -6.89 -0.96
C VAL A 236 -11.78 -7.74 -1.11
N PHE A 237 -11.86 -9.04 -0.80
CA PHE A 237 -10.81 -10.02 -1.11
C PHE A 237 -11.30 -11.01 -2.18
N LEU A 238 -10.57 -11.12 -3.28
CA LEU A 238 -10.85 -11.97 -4.43
C LEU A 238 -9.71 -12.98 -4.57
N ARG A 239 -10.04 -14.27 -4.68
CA ARG A 239 -9.09 -15.36 -4.97
C ARG A 239 -7.84 -15.33 -4.09
N THR A 240 -8.00 -14.92 -2.84
CA THR A 240 -6.89 -14.73 -1.91
C THR A 240 -6.59 -16.03 -1.18
N ARG A 241 -5.33 -16.46 -1.16
CA ARG A 241 -4.89 -17.58 -0.32
C ARG A 241 -4.70 -17.09 1.12
N MET A 242 -5.39 -17.67 2.08
CA MET A 242 -5.38 -17.28 3.48
C MET A 242 -4.84 -18.40 4.35
N ASP A 243 -3.69 -18.18 4.99
CA ASP A 243 -3.21 -19.06 6.06
C ASP A 243 -4.11 -18.96 7.30
N GLU A 244 -3.89 -19.82 8.29
CA GLU A 244 -4.72 -19.95 9.50
C GLU A 244 -4.68 -18.73 10.43
N VAL A 245 -3.89 -17.72 10.08
CA VAL A 245 -3.80 -16.42 10.76
C VAL A 245 -5.13 -15.67 10.73
N VAL A 246 -5.96 -15.87 9.69
CA VAL A 246 -7.25 -15.19 9.56
C VAL A 246 -8.28 -15.82 10.50
N ARG A 247 -8.89 -15.00 11.35
CA ARG A 247 -9.96 -15.41 12.26
C ARG A 247 -11.20 -15.90 11.49
N PRO A 248 -11.94 -16.91 11.97
CA PRO A 248 -13.12 -17.43 11.29
C PRO A 248 -14.14 -16.36 10.92
N GLU A 249 -14.40 -15.42 11.83
CA GLU A 249 -15.33 -14.30 11.65
C GLU A 249 -14.92 -13.38 10.48
N GLY A 250 -13.62 -13.34 10.16
CA GLY A 250 -13.02 -12.54 9.09
C GLY A 250 -13.01 -11.04 9.37
N TRP A 251 -14.10 -10.48 9.88
CA TRP A 251 -14.32 -9.04 9.98
C TRP A 251 -14.70 -8.62 11.40
N HIS A 252 -14.22 -7.45 11.81
CA HIS A 252 -14.60 -6.80 13.07
C HIS A 252 -15.36 -5.52 12.72
N ASP A 253 -16.46 -5.22 13.39
CA ASP A 253 -17.36 -4.13 13.01
C ASP A 253 -17.01 -2.78 13.67
N TRP A 254 -15.93 -2.73 14.45
CA TRP A 254 -15.51 -1.54 15.21
C TRP A 254 -16.51 -1.18 16.32
N ASP A 255 -17.30 -2.14 16.82
CA ASP A 255 -18.39 -1.86 17.74
C ASP A 255 -19.44 -0.89 17.15
N LYS A 256 -19.61 -0.92 15.82
CA LYS A 256 -20.55 -0.10 15.04
C LYS A 256 -21.59 -0.95 14.32
N PRO A 257 -22.59 -1.50 15.03
CA PRO A 257 -23.64 -2.28 14.40
C PRO A 257 -24.43 -1.49 13.33
N HIS A 258 -24.57 -0.17 13.48
CA HIS A 258 -25.23 0.67 12.47
C HIS A 258 -24.48 0.72 11.13
N ALA A 259 -23.15 0.54 11.14
CA ALA A 259 -22.34 0.56 9.93
C ALA A 259 -22.52 -0.73 9.09
N HIS A 260 -23.15 -1.77 9.63
CA HIS A 260 -23.46 -3.00 8.88
C HIS A 260 -24.35 -2.72 7.66
N GLU A 261 -25.18 -1.68 7.70
CA GLU A 261 -26.07 -1.28 6.60
C GLU A 261 -25.32 -0.62 5.44
N THR A 262 -24.29 0.16 5.75
CA THR A 262 -23.61 1.07 4.81
C THR A 262 -22.26 0.55 4.33
N THR A 263 -21.59 -0.29 5.12
CA THR A 263 -20.30 -0.88 4.77
C THR A 263 -20.43 -1.98 3.71
N PHE A 264 -19.35 -2.19 2.95
CA PHE A 264 -19.26 -3.27 1.97
C PHE A 264 -18.00 -4.11 2.17
N TYR A 265 -18.15 -5.20 2.91
CA TYR A 265 -17.10 -6.16 3.21
C TYR A 265 -17.44 -7.48 2.56
N ALA A 266 -16.66 -7.93 1.59
CA ALA A 266 -17.01 -9.09 0.78
C ALA A 266 -15.79 -9.94 0.40
N GLU A 267 -16.05 -11.21 0.11
CA GLU A 267 -15.05 -12.18 -0.33
C GLU A 267 -15.58 -13.01 -1.50
N PHE A 268 -14.70 -13.41 -2.41
CA PHE A 268 -15.04 -14.37 -3.47
C PHE A 268 -13.85 -15.24 -3.86
N GLY A 269 -14.03 -16.56 -3.81
CA GLY A 269 -13.05 -17.54 -4.33
C GLY A 269 -11.75 -17.65 -3.52
N SER A 270 -11.68 -17.14 -2.29
CA SER A 270 -10.52 -17.31 -1.41
C SER A 270 -10.31 -18.78 -1.04
N THR A 271 -9.05 -19.16 -0.78
CA THR A 271 -8.65 -20.56 -0.46
C THR A 271 -7.71 -20.62 0.73
N GLY A 272 -7.41 -21.82 1.24
CA GLY A 272 -6.52 -22.03 2.38
C GLY A 272 -7.23 -22.10 3.73
N PRO A 273 -6.51 -22.46 4.81
CA PRO A 273 -7.12 -22.76 6.12
C PRO A 273 -7.81 -21.57 6.81
N GLY A 274 -7.49 -20.32 6.43
CA GLY A 274 -8.15 -19.10 6.91
C GLY A 274 -9.35 -18.66 6.06
N ALA A 275 -9.56 -19.27 4.89
CA ALA A 275 -10.69 -18.98 4.02
C ALA A 275 -11.92 -19.80 4.45
N ARG A 276 -12.73 -19.23 5.34
CA ARG A 276 -13.91 -19.86 5.96
C ARG A 276 -15.17 -19.01 5.70
N PRO A 277 -15.65 -18.93 4.45
CA PRO A 277 -16.76 -18.06 4.07
C PRO A 277 -18.04 -18.34 4.89
N GLU A 278 -18.25 -19.58 5.30
CA GLU A 278 -19.39 -20.02 6.11
C GLU A 278 -19.34 -19.54 7.56
N SER A 279 -18.17 -19.11 8.05
CA SER A 279 -17.95 -18.64 9.41
C SER A 279 -17.88 -17.11 9.51
N ARG A 280 -18.01 -16.40 8.38
CA ARG A 280 -17.83 -14.95 8.34
C ARG A 280 -18.93 -14.23 9.13
N ALA A 281 -18.58 -13.03 9.60
CA ALA A 281 -19.51 -12.15 10.26
C ALA A 281 -20.79 -11.99 9.41
N PRO A 282 -22.00 -12.13 9.99
CA PRO A 282 -23.25 -12.25 9.24
C PRO A 282 -23.63 -10.99 8.44
N TRP A 283 -22.99 -9.85 8.74
CA TRP A 283 -23.19 -8.59 8.05
C TRP A 283 -22.28 -8.42 6.81
N ALA A 284 -21.31 -9.32 6.59
CA ALA A 284 -20.53 -9.36 5.37
C ALA A 284 -21.45 -9.53 4.16
N LYS A 285 -21.09 -8.86 3.05
CA LYS A 285 -21.93 -8.79 1.85
C LYS A 285 -21.61 -9.95 0.91
N PRO A 286 -22.65 -10.58 0.31
CA PRO A 286 -22.42 -11.57 -0.72
C PRO A 286 -21.82 -10.91 -1.97
N LEU A 287 -21.03 -11.68 -2.72
CA LEU A 287 -20.49 -11.28 -4.00
C LEU A 287 -20.70 -12.41 -5.00
N SER A 288 -21.39 -12.14 -6.11
CA SER A 288 -21.58 -13.13 -7.19
C SER A 288 -20.31 -13.29 -8.02
N ALA A 289 -20.23 -14.38 -8.79
CA ALA A 289 -19.12 -14.59 -9.72
C ALA A 289 -19.01 -13.47 -10.78
N GLU A 290 -20.15 -12.97 -11.27
CA GLU A 290 -20.20 -11.86 -12.22
C GLU A 290 -19.71 -10.56 -11.59
N GLN A 291 -20.18 -10.24 -10.37
CA GLN A 291 -19.72 -9.05 -9.64
C GLN A 291 -18.22 -9.13 -9.32
N ALA A 292 -17.74 -10.31 -8.91
CA ALA A 292 -16.32 -10.53 -8.65
C ALA A 292 -15.46 -10.41 -9.92
N ALA A 293 -15.95 -10.91 -11.06
CA ALA A 293 -15.25 -10.79 -12.35
C ALA A 293 -15.18 -9.33 -12.85
N ALA A 294 -16.16 -8.50 -12.51
CA ALA A 294 -16.17 -7.08 -12.86
C ALA A 294 -15.18 -6.23 -12.04
N LEU A 295 -14.68 -6.72 -10.90
CA LEU A 295 -13.69 -6.02 -10.07
C LEU A 295 -12.27 -6.20 -10.63
N THR A 296 -12.03 -5.64 -11.82
CA THR A 296 -10.71 -5.56 -12.47
C THR A 296 -9.99 -4.25 -12.10
N PRO A 297 -8.65 -4.16 -12.26
CA PRO A 297 -7.94 -2.90 -12.09
C PRO A 297 -8.53 -1.76 -12.92
N ALA A 298 -8.80 -1.98 -14.21
CA ALA A 298 -9.38 -0.99 -15.10
C ALA A 298 -10.78 -0.52 -14.67
N THR A 299 -11.62 -1.40 -14.11
CA THR A 299 -12.95 -1.01 -13.63
C THR A 299 -12.87 -0.27 -12.29
N VAL A 300 -12.07 -0.78 -11.35
CA VAL A 300 -11.97 -0.22 -9.99
C VAL A 300 -11.24 1.11 -10.00
N LEU A 301 -10.19 1.24 -10.80
CA LEU A 301 -9.31 2.40 -10.85
C LEU A 301 -9.55 3.29 -12.08
N GLY A 302 -10.46 2.91 -13.00
CA GLY A 302 -10.71 3.62 -14.24
C GLY A 302 -11.09 5.09 -14.05
N GLY A 303 -11.93 5.40 -13.07
CA GLY A 303 -12.42 6.77 -12.87
C GLY A 303 -13.04 7.37 -14.14
N SER A 304 -13.03 8.70 -14.27
CA SER A 304 -13.53 9.38 -15.46
C SER A 304 -12.53 9.43 -16.62
N ASP A 305 -11.25 9.15 -16.35
CA ASP A 305 -10.15 9.22 -17.33
C ASP A 305 -9.77 7.84 -17.91
N GLY A 306 -10.45 6.77 -17.49
CA GLY A 306 -10.23 5.41 -17.97
C GLY A 306 -8.88 4.82 -17.59
N TRP A 307 -8.30 5.24 -16.46
CA TRP A 307 -6.98 4.79 -16.02
C TRP A 307 -6.93 3.27 -15.83
N ASP A 308 -6.04 2.60 -16.58
CA ASP A 308 -5.73 1.19 -16.43
C ASP A 308 -4.23 1.02 -16.13
N PRO A 309 -3.87 0.77 -14.86
CA PRO A 309 -2.47 0.60 -14.49
C PRO A 309 -1.86 -0.71 -14.99
N THR A 310 -2.63 -1.63 -15.60
CA THR A 310 -2.08 -2.87 -16.17
C THR A 310 -1.57 -2.69 -17.60
N ALA A 311 -1.94 -1.59 -18.25
CA ALA A 311 -1.52 -1.25 -19.60
C ALA A 311 -0.26 -0.36 -19.65
N GLU A 312 0.22 0.13 -18.49
CA GLU A 312 1.39 1.01 -18.34
C GLU A 312 2.71 0.26 -18.02
#